data_AF-A0A354DLN4-F1
#
_entry.id   AF-A0A354DLN4-F1
#
_cell.length_a   1.000
_cell.length_b   1.000
_cell.length_c   1.000
_cell.angle_alpha   90.00
_cell.angle_beta   90.00
_cell.angle_gamma   90.00
#
_symmetry.space_group_name_H-M   'P 1'
#
loop_
_entity.id
_entity.type
_entity.pdbx_description
1 polymer ?
#
loop_
_entity_poly.entity_id
_entity_poly.type
_entity_poly.pdbx_seq_one_letter_code
_entity_poly.pdbx_strand_id
1 'polypeptide(L)'
;MKLVKGHLQEDISAIFQQVMDQVNHEVLTRYVENPPISFLRMKLLYLFLTQLGLAKSMIHRYTVTSSLVQLALDSHESIGQGKDETLHAIRTRQLTVLAGDFFSSKYYY
;
A
#
# COMPACT_ATOMS: atom_id res chain seq x y z
N MET A 1 22.18 16.69 14.18
CA MET A 1 21.15 16.11 13.31
C MET A 1 19.90 15.78 14.15
N LYS A 2 18.90 16.68 14.22
CA LYS A 2 17.68 16.52 15.03
C LYS A 2 16.62 15.65 14.32
N LEU A 3 17.02 14.57 13.66
CA LEU A 3 16.16 13.80 12.73
C LEU A 3 15.15 12.88 13.44
N VAL A 4 15.22 12.73 14.77
CA VAL A 4 14.44 11.72 15.52
C VAL A 4 13.91 12.29 16.83
N LYS A 5 13.35 13.52 16.82
CA LYS A 5 12.65 14.08 18.00
C LYS A 5 11.13 14.20 17.80
N GLY A 6 10.56 13.37 16.93
CA GLY A 6 9.13 13.29 16.68
C GLY A 6 8.61 11.87 16.85
N HIS A 7 7.29 11.75 17.04
CA HIS A 7 6.51 10.52 17.16
C HIS A 7 6.49 9.65 15.87
N LEU A 8 7.63 9.51 15.19
CA LEU A 8 7.77 8.81 13.90
C LEU A 8 7.15 7.41 13.94
N GLN A 9 7.37 6.66 15.02
CA GLN A 9 6.82 5.31 15.14
C GLN A 9 5.29 5.33 15.25
N GLU A 10 4.71 6.25 16.01
CA GLU A 10 3.26 6.40 16.12
C GLU A 10 2.65 6.83 14.78
N ASP A 11 3.28 7.80 14.11
CA ASP A 11 2.81 8.29 12.81
C ASP A 11 2.87 7.20 11.75
N ILE A 12 3.95 6.42 11.70
CA ILE A 12 4.09 5.31 10.75
C ILE A 12 3.07 4.20 11.04
N SER A 13 2.81 3.89 12.32
CA SER A 13 1.77 2.93 12.70
C SER A 13 0.38 3.41 12.27
N ALA A 14 0.07 4.69 12.45
CA ALA A 14 -1.20 5.28 12.02
C ALA A 14 -1.37 5.25 10.49
N ILE A 15 -0.32 5.61 9.75
CA ILE A 15 -0.30 5.54 8.29
C ILE A 15 -0.49 4.08 7.83
N PHE A 16 0.22 3.13 8.44
CA PHE A 16 0.10 1.71 8.10
C PHE A 16 -1.32 1.19 8.36
N GLN A 17 -1.90 1.52 9.51
CA GLN A 17 -3.27 1.13 9.84
C GLN A 17 -4.27 1.70 8.83
N GLN A 18 -4.14 2.98 8.47
CA GLN A 18 -5.02 3.57 7.46
C GLN A 18 -4.90 2.87 6.10
N VAL A 19 -3.70 2.50 5.67
CA VAL A 19 -3.51 1.74 4.43
C VAL A 19 -4.22 0.38 4.54
N MET A 20 -4.03 -0.33 5.65
CA MET A 20 -4.68 -1.64 5.88
C MET A 20 -6.21 -1.54 5.87
N ASP A 21 -6.78 -0.51 6.50
CA ASP A 21 -8.22 -0.28 6.53
C ASP A 21 -8.78 0.00 5.12
N GLN A 22 -8.04 0.73 4.28
CA GLN A 22 -8.47 1.08 2.93
C GLN A 22 -8.42 -0.10 1.95
N VAL A 23 -7.51 -1.05 2.16
CA VAL A 23 -7.31 -2.21 1.27
C VAL A 23 -8.09 -3.45 1.73
N ASN A 24 -8.66 -3.42 2.94
CA ASN A 24 -9.44 -4.52 3.46
C ASN A 24 -10.80 -4.63 2.75
N HIS A 25 -10.97 -5.69 1.96
CA HIS A 25 -12.22 -5.97 1.26
C HIS A 25 -12.48 -7.47 1.25
N GLU A 26 -13.62 -7.91 1.80
CA GLU A 26 -13.93 -9.32 2.07
C GLU A 26 -13.67 -10.27 0.88
N VAL A 27 -14.06 -9.84 -0.32
CA VAL A 27 -13.87 -10.62 -1.55
C VAL A 27 -12.39 -10.77 -1.90
N LEU A 28 -11.58 -9.72 -1.73
CA LEU A 28 -10.15 -9.75 -2.04
C LEU A 28 -9.42 -10.64 -1.03
N THR A 29 -9.73 -10.53 0.26
CA THR A 29 -9.09 -11.32 1.33
C THR A 29 -9.28 -12.83 1.15
N ARG A 30 -10.30 -13.27 0.40
CA ARG A 30 -10.56 -14.69 0.12
C ARG A 30 -9.70 -15.26 -1.02
N TYR A 31 -9.25 -14.42 -1.95
CA TYR A 31 -8.66 -14.88 -3.22
C TYR A 31 -7.33 -14.23 -3.57
N VAL A 32 -6.98 -13.10 -2.95
CA VAL A 32 -5.80 -12.31 -3.24
C VAL A 32 -4.89 -12.33 -2.02
N GLU A 33 -3.67 -12.82 -2.23
CA GLU A 33 -2.60 -12.63 -1.26
C GLU A 33 -2.04 -11.22 -1.43
N ASN A 34 -2.26 -10.35 -0.45
CA ASN A 34 -1.76 -8.99 -0.52
C ASN A 34 -0.22 -8.98 -0.42
N PRO A 35 0.48 -8.24 -1.31
CA PRO A 35 1.92 -8.11 -1.21
C PRO A 35 2.32 -7.39 0.09
N PRO A 36 3.53 -7.66 0.61
CA PRO A 36 4.00 -7.07 1.85
C PRO A 36 4.25 -5.56 1.70
N ILE A 37 3.72 -4.76 2.64
CA ILE A 37 3.98 -3.31 2.68
C ILE A 37 5.34 -3.05 3.36
N SER A 38 6.22 -2.32 2.69
CA SER A 38 7.55 -1.97 3.22
C SER A 38 7.51 -0.80 4.21
N PHE A 39 7.62 -1.10 5.51
CA PHE A 39 7.79 -0.08 6.56
C PHE A 39 9.02 0.81 6.34
N LEU A 40 10.09 0.29 5.72
CA LEU A 40 11.28 1.07 5.42
C LEU A 40 10.97 2.16 4.38
N ARG A 41 10.25 1.83 3.30
CA ARG A 41 9.83 2.82 2.28
C ARG A 41 8.96 3.91 2.91
N MET A 42 8.00 3.54 3.76
CA MET A 42 7.14 4.49 4.46
C MET A 42 7.95 5.46 5.33
N LYS A 43 8.89 4.94 6.13
CA LYS A 43 9.77 5.73 7.00
C LYS A 43 10.66 6.67 6.20
N LEU A 44 11.30 6.20 5.13
CA LEU A 44 12.18 7.01 4.30
C LEU A 44 11.42 8.16 3.65
N LEU A 45 10.27 7.87 3.04
CA LEU A 45 9.42 8.90 2.44
C LEU A 45 8.97 9.93 3.49
N TYR A 46 8.47 9.47 4.64
CA TYR A 46 8.07 10.35 5.74
C TYR A 46 9.20 11.29 6.15
N LEU A 47 10.43 10.76 6.35
CA LEU A 47 11.59 11.54 6.77
C LEU A 47 12.02 12.56 5.71
N PHE A 48 12.01 12.19 4.42
CA PHE A 48 12.30 13.15 3.34
C PHE A 48 11.26 14.27 3.27
N LEU A 49 9.97 13.94 3.36
CA LEU A 49 8.90 14.94 3.35
C LEU A 49 8.95 15.85 4.60
N THR A 50 9.36 15.30 5.75
CA THR A 50 9.63 16.07 6.98
C THR A 50 10.79 17.04 6.79
N GLN A 51 11.88 16.58 6.16
CA GLN A 51 13.05 17.41 5.88
C GLN A 51 12.74 18.55 4.90
N LEU A 52 11.80 18.34 3.98
CA LEU A 52 11.28 19.39 3.09
C LEU A 52 10.37 20.42 3.80
N GLY A 53 10.08 20.23 5.09
CA GLY A 53 9.27 21.16 5.89
C GLY A 53 7.78 21.11 5.57
N LEU A 54 7.28 20.00 5.00
CA LEU A 54 5.86 19.85 4.69
C LEU A 54 5.00 19.73 5.95
N ALA A 55 3.74 20.15 5.87
CA ALA A 55 2.78 20.00 6.95
C ALA A 55 2.55 18.51 7.26
N LYS A 56 2.37 18.15 8.55
CA LYS A 56 2.17 16.77 9.00
C LYS A 56 1.02 16.05 8.25
N SER A 57 -0.07 16.76 7.98
CA SER A 57 -1.20 16.24 7.20
C SER A 57 -0.83 15.89 5.75
N MET A 58 0.02 16.68 5.10
CA MET A 58 0.53 16.40 3.76
C MET A 58 1.48 15.21 3.76
N ILE A 59 2.39 15.15 4.74
CA ILE A 59 3.31 14.01 4.92
C ILE A 59 2.50 12.73 5.05
N HIS A 60 1.54 12.70 5.97
CA HIS A 60 0.64 11.57 6.19
C HIS A 60 -0.07 11.15 4.89
N ARG A 61 -0.73 12.10 4.22
CA ARG A 61 -1.47 11.82 2.97
C ARG A 61 -0.57 11.26 1.87
N TYR A 62 0.62 11.83 1.68
CA TYR A 62 1.55 11.37 0.65
C TYR A 62 2.14 10.01 0.96
N THR A 63 2.43 9.71 2.23
CA THR A 63 2.89 8.38 2.62
C THR A 63 1.79 7.34 2.43
N VAL A 64 0.55 7.61 2.85
CA VAL A 64 -0.61 6.70 2.60
C VAL A 64 -0.78 6.47 1.10
N THR A 65 -0.86 7.55 0.31
CA THR A 65 -1.07 7.47 -1.15
C THR A 65 0.03 6.65 -1.82
N SER A 66 1.29 6.94 -1.49
CA SER A 66 2.43 6.23 -2.09
C SER A 66 2.44 4.75 -1.72
N SER A 67 2.03 4.41 -0.49
CA SER A 67 1.89 3.01 -0.05
C SER A 67 0.79 2.27 -0.80
N LEU A 68 -0.36 2.90 -1.06
CA LEU A 68 -1.44 2.29 -1.85
C LEU A 68 -1.04 2.06 -3.30
N VAL A 69 -0.40 3.06 -3.93
CA VAL A 69 0.11 2.94 -5.30
C VAL A 69 1.17 1.85 -5.38
N GLN A 70 2.08 1.78 -4.41
CA GLN A 70 3.07 0.71 -4.37
C GLN A 70 2.41 -0.66 -4.21
N LEU A 71 1.41 -0.79 -3.34
CA LEU A 71 0.67 -2.04 -3.18
C LEU A 71 -0.05 -2.45 -4.47
N ALA A 72 -0.61 -1.49 -5.20
CA ALA A 72 -1.21 -1.74 -6.52
C ALA A 72 -0.18 -2.26 -7.53
N LEU A 73 0.98 -1.62 -7.62
CA LEU A 73 2.08 -2.04 -8.50
C LEU A 73 2.58 -3.43 -8.13
N ASP A 74 2.85 -3.68 -6.85
CA ASP A 74 3.32 -4.97 -6.35
C ASP A 74 2.27 -6.07 -6.60
N SER A 75 0.98 -5.74 -6.52
CA SER A 75 -0.11 -6.67 -6.85
C SER A 75 -0.09 -7.04 -8.33
N HIS A 76 0.05 -6.07 -9.23
CA HIS A 76 0.18 -6.35 -10.66
C HIS A 76 1.44 -7.15 -11.01
N GLU A 77 2.57 -6.86 -10.34
CA GLU A 77 3.84 -7.58 -10.56
C GLU A 77 3.76 -9.04 -10.07
N SER A 78 2.99 -9.31 -9.02
CA SER A 78 2.78 -10.68 -8.50
C SER A 78 2.03 -11.61 -9.46
N ILE A 79 1.38 -11.06 -10.50
CA ILE A 79 0.62 -11.85 -11.47
C ILE A 79 1.60 -12.58 -12.38
N GLY A 80 1.92 -13.82 -12.02
CA GLY A 80 2.74 -14.69 -12.87
C GLY A 80 2.04 -15.09 -14.16
N GLN A 81 2.82 -15.46 -15.18
CA GLN A 81 2.35 -16.13 -16.40
C GLN A 81 2.00 -17.59 -16.09
N GLY A 82 0.95 -17.81 -15.29
CA GLY A 82 0.55 -19.15 -14.87
C GLY A 82 0.03 -19.97 -16.06
N LYS A 83 0.59 -21.16 -16.25
CA LYS A 83 0.07 -22.18 -17.19
C LYS A 83 -1.08 -23.01 -16.61
N ASP A 84 -1.37 -22.81 -15.32
CA ASP A 84 -2.50 -23.45 -14.64
C ASP A 84 -3.81 -22.83 -15.14
N GLU A 85 -4.68 -23.62 -15.76
CA GLU A 85 -5.96 -23.17 -16.32
C GLU A 85 -7.17 -23.53 -15.43
N THR A 86 -6.93 -23.94 -14.18
CA THR A 86 -8.04 -24.17 -13.25
C THR A 86 -8.85 -22.89 -13.02
N LEU A 87 -10.17 -23.03 -12.85
CA LEU A 87 -11.06 -21.91 -12.57
C LEU A 87 -10.63 -21.13 -11.32
N HIS A 88 -10.05 -21.81 -10.33
CA HIS A 88 -9.50 -21.17 -9.15
C HIS A 88 -8.31 -20.27 -9.51
N ALA A 89 -7.30 -20.79 -10.21
CA ALA A 89 -6.13 -20.01 -10.61
C ALA A 89 -6.48 -18.84 -11.54
N ILE A 90 -7.43 -19.03 -12.46
CA ILE A 90 -7.94 -17.94 -13.32
C ILE A 90 -8.61 -16.86 -12.47
N ARG A 91 -9.50 -17.24 -11.54
CA ARG A 91 -10.20 -16.31 -10.66
C ARG A 91 -9.24 -15.53 -9.77
N THR A 92 -8.28 -16.20 -9.14
CA THR A 92 -7.25 -15.56 -8.31
C THR A 92 -6.51 -14.49 -9.11
N ARG A 93 -5.99 -14.83 -10.31
CA ARG A 93 -5.28 -13.84 -11.15
C ARG A 93 -6.15 -12.65 -11.55
N GLN A 94 -7.40 -12.89 -11.98
CA GLN A 94 -8.31 -11.80 -12.34
C GLN A 94 -8.63 -10.90 -11.14
N LEU A 95 -8.83 -11.48 -9.95
CA LEU A 95 -9.06 -10.71 -8.74
C LEU A 95 -7.81 -9.96 -8.27
N THR A 96 -6.60 -10.50 -8.50
CA THR A 96 -5.34 -9.77 -8.24
C THR A 96 -5.17 -8.55 -9.16
N VAL A 97 -5.55 -8.65 -10.44
CA VAL A 97 -5.61 -7.48 -11.34
C VAL A 97 -6.55 -6.42 -10.76
N LEU A 98 -7.78 -6.82 -10.43
CA LEU A 98 -8.79 -5.92 -9.88
C LEU A 98 -8.40 -5.35 -8.51
N ALA A 99 -7.64 -6.09 -7.70
CA ALA A 99 -7.10 -5.59 -6.45
C ALA A 99 -6.12 -4.43 -6.69
N GLY A 100 -5.24 -4.55 -7.69
CA GLY A 100 -4.36 -3.47 -8.09
C GLY A 100 -5.11 -2.20 -8.54
N ASP A 101 -6.13 -2.37 -9.38
CA ASP A 101 -7.03 -1.27 -9.78
C ASP A 101 -7.76 -0.67 -8.58
N PHE A 102 -8.26 -1.50 -7.66
CA PHE A 102 -8.95 -1.06 -6.45
C PHE A 102 -8.02 -0.25 -5.53
N PHE A 103 -6.81 -0.74 -5.24
CA PHE A 103 -5.85 -0.04 -4.38
C PHE A 103 -5.40 1.29 -4.98
N SER A 104 -5.13 1.33 -6.29
CA SER A 104 -4.77 2.58 -6.97
C SER A 104 -5.93 3.59 -7.00
N SER A 105 -7.19 3.12 -7.06
CA SER A 105 -8.38 3.98 -7.03
C SER A 105 -8.57 4.73 -5.70
N LYS A 106 -8.06 4.20 -4.58
CA LYS A 106 -8.17 4.81 -3.23
C LYS A 106 -7.43 6.13 -3.08
N TYR A 107 -6.60 6.51 -4.06
CA TYR A 107 -6.07 7.86 -4.14
C TYR A 107 -7.17 8.90 -4.48
N TYR A 108 -8.15 8.51 -5.30
CA TYR A 108 -9.16 9.44 -5.83
C TYR A 108 -10.38 9.62 -4.93
N TYR A 109 -10.56 8.76 -3.92
CA TYR A 109 -11.71 8.73 -3.01
C TYR A 109 -11.26 8.43 -1.57
#